data_AF-A0A1Z4LRI4-F1
#
_entry.id   AF-A0A1Z4LRI4-F1
#
_cell.length_a   1.000
_cell.length_b   1.000
_cell.length_c   1.000
_cell.angle_alpha   90.00
_cell.angle_beta   90.00
_cell.angle_gamma   90.00
#
_symmetry.space_group_name_H-M   'P 1'
#
loop_
_entity.id
_entity.type
_entity.pdbx_description
1 polymer ?
#
loop_
_entity_poly.entity_id
_entity_poly.type
_entity_poly.pdbx_seq_one_letter_code
_entity_poly.pdbx_strand_id
1 'polypeptide(L)'
;MPNSPENTVRVTARIPESIQETLQKAAELSGATLNQFMVQAALKEAKKIIEDEGLIVLSEIDADKVFNLIENPPVPNSNLKAAMKKHGEFFSENS
;
A
#
# COMPACT_ATOMS: atom_id res chain seq x y z
N MET A 1 -26.53 -27.49 1.30
CA MET A 1 -25.68 -26.39 1.79
C MET A 1 -26.21 -25.11 1.16
N PRO A 2 -26.57 -24.06 1.91
CA PRO A 2 -27.06 -22.83 1.30
C PRO A 2 -25.86 -21.98 0.84
N ASN A 3 -25.88 -21.57 -0.43
CA ASN A 3 -24.97 -20.56 -0.97
C ASN A 3 -25.25 -19.23 -0.25
N SER A 4 -24.30 -18.76 0.57
CA SER A 4 -24.29 -17.37 0.98
C SER A 4 -24.09 -16.51 -0.28
N PRO A 5 -24.90 -15.46 -0.52
CA PRO A 5 -24.66 -14.56 -1.63
C PRO A 5 -23.30 -13.90 -1.41
N GLU A 6 -22.35 -14.11 -2.31
CA GLU A 6 -21.15 -13.26 -2.37
C GLU A 6 -21.63 -11.81 -2.53
N ASN A 7 -21.18 -10.92 -1.64
CA ASN A 7 -21.45 -9.49 -1.74
C ASN A 7 -20.68 -8.91 -2.94
N THR A 8 -21.24 -9.05 -4.14
CA THR A 8 -20.67 -8.49 -5.37
C THR A 8 -20.96 -7.00 -5.47
N VAL A 9 -19.94 -6.19 -5.73
CA VAL A 9 -20.08 -4.74 -5.98
C VAL A 9 -19.73 -4.45 -7.44
N ARG A 10 -20.53 -3.60 -8.11
CA ARG A 10 -20.32 -3.25 -9.52
C ARG A 10 -19.33 -2.09 -9.64
N VAL A 11 -18.26 -2.30 -10.41
CA VAL A 11 -17.35 -1.25 -10.84
C VAL A 11 -17.84 -0.69 -12.18
N THR A 12 -17.97 0.64 -12.28
CA THR A 12 -18.42 1.32 -13.51
C THR A 12 -17.46 2.44 -13.88
N ALA A 13 -16.96 2.45 -15.11
CA ALA A 13 -16.13 3.50 -15.67
C ALA A 13 -16.57 3.83 -17.10
N ARG A 14 -16.44 5.09 -17.50
CA ARG A 14 -16.63 5.52 -18.89
C ARG A 14 -15.25 5.76 -19.49
N ILE A 15 -14.99 5.17 -20.65
CA ILE A 15 -13.72 5.29 -21.36
C ILE A 15 -13.97 5.65 -22.83
N PRO A 16 -13.04 6.37 -23.48
CA PRO A 16 -13.07 6.55 -24.92
C PRO A 16 -12.93 5.21 -25.65
N GLU A 17 -13.47 5.15 -26.88
CA GLU A 17 -13.40 3.96 -27.75
C GLU A 17 -11.95 3.51 -28.00
N SER A 18 -11.03 4.45 -28.24
CA SER A 18 -9.61 4.15 -28.44
C SER A 18 -8.96 3.43 -27.26
N ILE A 19 -9.37 3.74 -26.04
CA ILE A 19 -8.91 3.05 -24.82
C ILE A 19 -9.53 1.67 -24.75
N GLN A 20 -10.83 1.54 -25.06
CA GLN A 20 -11.50 0.24 -25.11
C GLN A 20 -10.83 -0.72 -26.08
N GLU A 21 -10.50 -0.26 -27.30
CA GLU A 21 -9.81 -1.07 -28.31
C GLU A 21 -8.45 -1.60 -27.81
N THR A 22 -7.70 -0.73 -27.12
CA THR A 22 -6.41 -1.09 -26.54
C THR A 22 -6.57 -2.17 -25.46
N LEU A 23 -7.54 -1.98 -24.55
CA LEU A 23 -7.82 -2.94 -23.48
C LEU A 23 -8.35 -4.26 -24.03
N GLN A 24 -9.18 -4.22 -25.08
CA GLN A 24 -9.71 -5.40 -25.75
C GLN A 24 -8.60 -6.23 -26.38
N LYS A 25 -7.67 -5.59 -27.09
CA LYS A 25 -6.50 -6.26 -27.67
C LYS A 25 -5.62 -6.90 -26.59
N ALA A 26 -5.42 -6.21 -25.46
CA ALA A 26 -4.66 -6.78 -24.33
C ALA A 26 -5.38 -7.96 -23.66
N ALA A 27 -6.71 -7.91 -23.55
CA ALA A 27 -7.52 -9.01 -23.06
C ALA A 27 -7.41 -10.25 -23.95
N GLU A 28 -7.48 -10.07 -25.27
CA GLU A 28 -7.29 -11.15 -26.25
C GLU A 28 -5.91 -11.79 -26.14
N LEU A 29 -4.85 -10.98 -26.07
CA LEU A 29 -3.47 -11.46 -25.91
C LEU A 29 -3.24 -12.22 -24.59
N SER A 30 -4.00 -11.89 -23.54
CA SER A 30 -3.94 -12.57 -22.24
C SER A 30 -4.88 -13.76 -22.12
N GLY A 31 -5.69 -14.05 -23.15
CA GLY A 31 -6.67 -15.13 -23.13
C GLY A 31 -7.84 -14.88 -22.16
N ALA A 32 -8.15 -13.62 -21.88
CA ALA A 32 -9.18 -13.20 -20.94
C ALA A 32 -10.29 -12.40 -21.63
N THR A 33 -11.48 -12.35 -21.02
CA THR A 33 -12.50 -11.37 -21.42
C THR A 33 -12.08 -9.95 -21.01
N LEU A 34 -12.60 -8.93 -21.68
CA LEU A 34 -12.31 -7.53 -21.34
C LEU A 34 -12.56 -7.21 -19.85
N ASN A 35 -13.69 -7.66 -19.30
CA ASN A 35 -14.00 -7.44 -17.88
C ASN A 35 -13.00 -8.13 -16.95
N GLN A 36 -12.63 -9.38 -17.24
CA GLN A 36 -11.63 -10.10 -16.44
C GLN A 36 -10.28 -9.39 -16.49
N PHE A 37 -9.85 -8.98 -17.69
CA PHE A 37 -8.60 -8.24 -17.86
C PHE A 37 -8.60 -6.94 -17.07
N MET A 38 -9.66 -6.13 -17.16
CA MET A 38 -9.76 -4.86 -16.42
C MET A 38 -9.69 -5.08 -14.91
N VAL A 39 -10.42 -6.07 -14.38
CA VAL A 39 -10.40 -6.38 -12.94
C VAL A 39 -9.02 -6.85 -12.51
N GLN A 40 -8.37 -7.73 -13.26
CA GLN A 40 -7.04 -8.24 -12.95
C GLN A 40 -5.97 -7.15 -13.02
N ALA A 41 -6.02 -6.29 -14.05
CA ALA A 41 -5.09 -5.18 -14.20
C ALA A 41 -5.25 -4.17 -13.06
N ALA A 42 -6.49 -3.79 -12.74
CA ALA A 42 -6.77 -2.88 -11.62
C ALA A 42 -6.31 -3.47 -10.27
N LEU A 43 -6.57 -4.76 -10.02
CA LEU A 43 -6.14 -5.43 -8.80
C LEU A 43 -4.61 -5.50 -8.70
N LYS A 44 -3.92 -5.81 -9.81
CA LYS A 44 -2.46 -5.86 -9.86
C LYS A 44 -1.85 -4.51 -9.50
N GLU A 45 -2.36 -3.43 -10.11
CA GLU A 45 -1.84 -2.09 -9.84
C GLU A 45 -2.17 -1.64 -8.41
N ALA A 46 -3.37 -1.92 -7.93
CA ALA A 46 -3.76 -1.60 -6.55
C ALA A 46 -2.84 -2.31 -5.52
N LYS A 47 -2.54 -3.60 -5.74
CA LYS A 47 -1.62 -4.35 -4.87
C LYS A 47 -0.23 -3.74 -4.87
N LYS A 48 0.29 -3.41 -6.05
CA LYS A 48 1.60 -2.77 -6.20
C LYS A 48 1.65 -1.45 -5.42
N ILE A 49 0.66 -0.58 -5.57
CA ILE A 49 0.62 0.70 -4.85
C ILE A 49 0.56 0.49 -3.33
N ILE A 50 -0.24 -0.47 -2.86
CA ILE A 50 -0.35 -0.78 -1.42
C ILE A 50 0.98 -1.34 -0.87
N GLU A 51 1.65 -2.21 -1.62
CA GLU A 51 2.95 -2.77 -1.25
C GLU A 51 4.04 -1.68 -1.25
N ASP A 52 4.05 -0.81 -2.27
CA ASP A 52 5.01 0.29 -2.40
C ASP A 52 4.90 1.30 -1.23
N GLU A 53 3.69 1.59 -0.74
CA GLU A 53 3.48 2.49 0.42
C GLU A 53 4.06 1.93 1.72
N GLY A 54 4.08 0.60 1.87
CA GLY A 54 4.61 -0.09 3.05
C GLY A 54 6.12 -0.29 3.05
N LEU A 55 6.81 0.00 1.94
CA LEU A 55 8.18 -0.42 1.71
C LEU A 55 9.15 0.77 1.76
N ILE A 56 9.94 0.85 2.83
CA ILE A 56 11.06 1.80 2.93
C ILE A 56 12.23 1.20 2.16
N VAL A 57 12.43 1.62 0.91
CA VAL A 57 13.61 1.26 0.12
C VAL A 57 14.80 2.08 0.61
N LEU A 58 15.75 1.42 1.27
CA LEU A 58 17.01 2.04 1.69
C LEU A 58 18.11 1.72 0.67
N SER A 59 19.00 2.69 0.41
CA SER A 59 20.29 2.38 -0.22
C SER A 59 21.12 1.51 0.72
N GLU A 60 22.14 0.80 0.22
CA GLU A 60 23.03 -0.01 1.06
C GLU A 60 23.63 0.81 2.22
N ILE A 61 24.04 2.05 1.94
CA ILE A 61 24.58 2.98 2.93
C ILE A 61 23.53 3.38 3.98
N ASP A 62 22.27 3.56 3.58
CA ASP A 62 21.20 3.94 4.51
C ASP A 62 20.72 2.73 5.32
N ALA A 63 20.72 1.53 4.73
CA ALA A 63 20.44 0.29 5.43
C ALA A 63 21.47 0.06 6.53
N ASP A 64 22.76 0.18 6.24
CA ASP A 64 23.83 0.07 7.23
C ASP A 64 23.67 1.06 8.37
N LYS A 65 23.32 2.32 8.07
CA LYS A 65 23.05 3.33 9.11
C LYS A 65 21.86 2.93 9.97
N VAL A 66 20.77 2.46 9.37
CA VAL A 66 19.57 2.03 10.10
C VAL A 66 19.89 0.83 10.98
N PHE A 67 20.58 -0.19 10.48
CA PHE A 67 21.02 -1.34 11.27
C PHE A 67 21.92 -0.93 12.43
N ASN A 68 22.92 -0.07 12.18
CA ASN A 68 23.79 0.46 13.22
C ASN A 68 23.01 1.21 14.31
N LEU A 69 21.96 1.97 13.95
CA LEU A 69 21.12 2.68 14.92
C LEU A 69 20.22 1.75 15.73
N ILE A 70 19.81 0.61 15.16
CA ILE A 70 19.03 -0.42 15.88
C ILE A 70 19.93 -1.19 16.85
N GLU A 71 21.14 -1.57 16.42
CA GLU A 71 22.10 -2.31 17.25
C GLU A 71 22.74 -1.44 18.33
N ASN A 72 23.01 -0.17 18.00
CA ASN A 72 23.68 0.79 18.87
C ASN A 72 22.81 2.06 19.01
N PRO A 73 21.68 1.98 19.74
CA PRO A 73 20.79 3.11 19.88
C PRO A 73 21.51 4.27 20.59
N PRO A 74 21.56 5.47 19.99
CA PRO A 74 22.22 6.61 20.61
C PRO A 74 21.47 7.09 21.85
N VAL A 75 22.18 7.73 22.77
CA VAL A 75 21.56 8.30 23.97
C VAL A 75 20.55 9.38 23.56
N PRO A 76 19.29 9.34 24.07
CA PRO A 76 18.29 10.35 23.76
C PRO A 76 18.78 11.76 24.07
N ASN A 77 18.67 12.66 23.09
CA ASN A 77 19.01 14.07 23.28
C ASN A 77 17.99 14.77 24.20
N SER A 78 18.31 15.98 24.66
CA SER A 78 17.45 16.76 25.57
C SER A 78 16.05 17.01 24.99
N ASN A 79 15.95 17.23 23.68
CA ASN A 79 14.67 17.46 23.00
C ASN A 79 13.81 16.19 22.97
N LEU A 80 14.40 15.02 22.71
CA LEU A 80 13.70 13.74 22.71
C LEU A 80 13.22 13.38 24.12
N LYS A 81 14.04 13.63 25.15
CA LYS A 81 13.64 13.47 26.55
C LYS A 81 12.46 14.37 26.94
N ALA A 82 12.48 15.63 26.51
CA ALA A 82 11.39 16.56 26.75
C ALA A 82 10.10 16.14 26.02
N ALA A 83 10.20 15.63 24.79
CA ALA A 83 9.07 15.11 24.03
C ALA A 83 8.46 13.86 24.69
N MET A 84 9.28 12.93 25.16
CA MET A 84 8.82 11.74 25.90
C MET A 84 8.07 12.13 27.19
N LYS A 85 8.58 13.13 27.92
CA LYS A 85 7.92 13.64 29.13
C LYS A 85 6.53 14.21 28.82
N LYS A 86 6.42 15.06 27.80
CA LYS A 86 5.13 15.62 27.34
C LYS A 86 4.14 14.55 26.88
N HIS A 87 4.63 13.52 26.19
CA HIS A 87 3.80 12.38 25.77
C HIS A 87 3.28 11.60 26.98
N GLY A 88 4.12 11.35 27.98
CA GLY A 88 3.70 10.70 29.23
C GLY A 88 2.62 11.49 29.99
N GLU A 89 2.79 12.81 30.07
CA GLU A 89 1.82 13.72 30.70
C GLU A 89 0.45 13.66 29.99
N PHE A 90 0.45 13.74 28.64
CA PHE A 90 -0.77 13.64 27.83
C PHE A 90 -1.54 12.33 28.04
N PHE A 91 -0.86 11.20 28.13
CA PHE A 91 -1.53 9.90 28.35
C PHE A 91 -1.95 9.69 29.81
N SER A 92 -1.29 10.36 30.77
CA SER A 92 -1.66 10.31 32.20
C SER A 92 -2.85 11.21 32.57
N GLU A 93 -3.09 12.32 31.87
CA GLU A 93 -4.26 13.20 32.09
C GLU A 93 -5.55 12.69 31.41
N ASN A 94 -5.42 11.80 30.42
CA ASN A 94 -6.54 11.23 29.65
C ASN A 94 -6.92 9.79 30.06
N SER A 95 -6.40 9.27 31.18
CA SER A 95 -6.78 7.97 31.79
C SER A 95 -7.57 8.19 33.08
#